data_AF-M0JRE3-F1
#
_entry.id   AF-M0JRE3-F1
#
_cell.length_a   1.000
_cell.length_b   1.000
_cell.length_c   1.000
_cell.angle_alpha   90.00
_cell.angle_beta   90.00
_cell.angle_gamma   90.00
#
_symmetry.space_group_name_H-M   'P 1'
#
loop_
_entity.id
_entity.type
_entity.pdbx_description
1 polymer ?
#
loop_
_entity_poly.entity_id
_entity_poly.type
_entity_poly.pdbx_seq_one_letter_code
_entity_poly.pdbx_strand_id
1 'polypeptide(L)'
;MTELRVRKPDGWTTVSFPDAVATISVVGGKVDGQLCLSLTGEREDGARLVEPGILDVDENAEHLLENTVPRTEDGTSVVLDRLLPD
;
A
#
# COMPACT_ATOMS: atom_id res chain seq x y z
N MET A 1 5.37 9.27 -13.96
CA MET A 1 5.37 9.00 -12.51
C MET A 1 4.10 8.26 -12.18
N THR A 2 4.17 7.20 -11.36
CA THR A 2 2.99 6.43 -10.92
C THR A 2 2.57 6.92 -9.54
N GLU A 3 1.30 7.22 -9.35
CA GLU A 3 0.75 7.77 -8.11
C GLU A 3 -0.31 6.83 -7.54
N LEU A 4 -0.13 6.44 -6.27
CA LEU A 4 -1.05 5.59 -5.52
C LEU A 4 -1.64 6.39 -4.38
N ARG A 5 -2.97 6.49 -4.35
CA ARG A 5 -3.68 7.07 -3.21
C ARG A 5 -3.76 6.02 -2.11
N VAL A 6 -3.26 6.36 -0.93
CA VAL A 6 -3.15 5.43 0.21
C VAL A 6 -3.65 6.09 1.49
N ARG A 7 -4.14 5.28 2.42
CA ARG A 7 -4.50 5.72 3.76
C ARG A 7 -3.35 5.45 4.72
N LYS A 8 -2.97 6.47 5.46
CA LYS A 8 -2.05 6.41 6.60
C LYS A 8 -2.81 6.80 7.88
N PRO A 9 -2.18 6.70 9.07
CA PRO A 9 -2.84 7.08 10.32
C PRO A 9 -3.36 8.53 10.36
N ASP A 10 -2.71 9.43 9.63
CA ASP A 10 -3.08 10.85 9.52
C ASP A 10 -4.16 11.13 8.44
N GLY A 11 -4.52 10.13 7.63
CA GLY A 11 -5.57 10.23 6.62
C GLY A 11 -5.14 9.73 5.24
N TRP A 12 -5.88 10.14 4.22
CA TRP A 12 -5.57 9.81 2.84
C TRP A 12 -4.47 10.72 2.30
N THR A 13 -3.46 10.12 1.68
CA THR A 13 -2.34 10.82 1.03
C THR A 13 -1.99 10.14 -0.28
N THR A 14 -1.04 10.70 -1.03
CA THR A 14 -0.54 10.14 -2.30
C THR A 14 0.91 9.74 -2.13
N VAL A 15 1.24 8.53 -2.59
CA VAL A 15 2.60 8.01 -2.68
C VAL A 15 2.98 7.96 -4.15
N SER A 16 4.13 8.53 -4.49
CA SER A 16 4.60 8.63 -5.86
C SER A 16 5.82 7.75 -6.09
N PHE A 17 5.75 6.89 -7.10
CA PHE A 17 6.87 6.10 -7.60
C PHE A 17 7.39 6.69 -8.92
N PRO A 18 8.72 6.82 -9.10
CA PRO A 18 9.28 7.32 -10.35
C PRO A 18 9.11 6.30 -11.48
N ASP A 19 9.19 6.77 -12.73
CA ASP A 19 8.96 5.96 -13.94
C ASP A 19 9.93 4.78 -14.12
N ALA A 20 11.07 4.78 -13.42
CA ALA A 20 12.02 3.67 -13.41
C ALA A 20 11.55 2.44 -12.60
N VAL A 21 10.39 2.52 -11.94
CA VAL A 21 9.78 1.41 -11.21
C VAL A 21 8.93 0.58 -12.18
N ALA A 22 9.30 -0.68 -12.36
CA ALA A 22 8.66 -1.59 -13.31
C ALA A 22 7.36 -2.17 -12.76
N THR A 23 7.35 -2.58 -11.49
CA THR A 23 6.16 -3.12 -10.81
C THR A 23 6.06 -2.56 -9.41
N ILE A 24 4.82 -2.47 -8.92
CA ILE A 24 4.52 -2.10 -7.54
C ILE A 24 3.70 -3.24 -6.94
N SER A 25 4.16 -3.78 -5.82
CA SER A 25 3.45 -4.81 -5.07
C SER A 25 3.06 -4.30 -3.68
N VAL A 26 2.03 -4.91 -3.10
CA VAL A 26 1.58 -4.63 -1.73
C VAL A 26 1.82 -5.85 -0.84
N VAL A 27 2.42 -5.63 0.34
CA VAL A 27 2.70 -6.68 1.31
C VAL A 27 2.20 -6.27 2.68
N GLY A 28 1.47 -7.17 3.35
CA GLY A 28 1.08 -7.00 4.75
C GLY A 28 2.19 -7.47 5.70
N GLY A 29 2.44 -6.71 6.77
CA GLY A 29 3.47 -7.02 7.75
C GLY A 29 3.30 -6.21 9.04
N LYS A 30 4.28 -6.32 9.95
CA LYS A 30 4.35 -5.46 11.14
C LYS A 30 5.44 -4.41 10.97
N VAL A 31 5.10 -3.14 11.13
CA VAL A 31 6.05 -2.02 11.21
C VAL A 31 5.90 -1.39 12.59
N ASP A 32 7.01 -1.27 13.32
CA ASP A 32 7.04 -0.77 14.70
C ASP A 32 6.02 -1.45 15.63
N GLY A 33 5.80 -2.75 15.41
CA GLY A 33 4.87 -3.58 16.19
C GLY A 33 3.40 -3.50 15.77
N GLN A 34 3.04 -2.60 14.86
CA GLN A 34 1.68 -2.43 14.35
C GLN A 34 1.50 -3.13 13.01
N LEU A 35 0.33 -3.74 12.79
CA LEU A 35 -0.02 -4.34 11.51
C LEU A 35 -0.22 -3.23 10.47
N CYS A 36 0.48 -3.30 9.34
CA CYS A 36 0.33 -2.36 8.24
C CYS A 36 0.63 -3.04 6.89
N LEU A 37 0.27 -2.36 5.81
CA LEU A 37 0.71 -2.62 4.46
C LEU A 37 2.02 -1.86 4.17
N SER A 38 2.79 -2.38 3.22
CA SER A 38 3.91 -1.69 2.58
C SER A 38 3.79 -1.82 1.07
N LEU A 39 4.00 -0.72 0.34
CA LEU A 39 4.14 -0.74 -1.11
C LEU A 39 5.62 -0.91 -1.46
N THR A 40 5.93 -1.87 -2.33
CA THR A 40 7.29 -2.11 -2.81
C THR A 40 7.35 -1.88 -4.31
N GLY A 41 8.11 -0.87 -4.73
CA GLY A 41 8.42 -0.59 -6.12
C GLY A 41 9.71 -1.27 -6.54
N GLU A 42 9.62 -2.24 -7.44
CA GLU A 42 10.77 -2.93 -8.03
C GLU A 42 11.40 -2.08 -9.13
N ARG A 43 12.73 -1.95 -9.10
CA ARG A 43 13.53 -1.25 -10.12
C ARG A 43 14.44 -2.25 -10.80
N GLU A 44 14.56 -2.16 -12.12
CA GLU A 44 15.46 -3.04 -12.89
C GLU A 44 16.93 -2.81 -12.48
N ASP A 45 17.33 -1.54 -12.37
CA ASP A 45 18.71 -1.14 -12.10
C ASP A 45 18.82 -0.37 -10.76
N GLY A 46 18.53 -1.03 -9.63
CA GLY A 46 18.82 -0.44 -8.32
C GLY A 46 18.11 -1.06 -7.14
N ALA A 47 18.22 -0.38 -5.99
CA ALA A 47 17.51 -0.78 -4.79
C ALA A 47 16.00 -0.56 -4.95
N ARG A 48 15.22 -1.49 -4.38
CA ARG A 48 13.77 -1.38 -4.27
C ARG A 48 13.39 -0.15 -3.47
N LEU A 49 12.28 0.48 -3.87
CA LEU A 49 11.65 1.51 -3.07
C LEU A 49 10.58 0.88 -2.18
N VAL A 50 10.57 1.22 -0.91
CA VAL A 50 9.59 0.71 0.05
C VAL A 50 8.91 1.89 0.73
N GLU A 51 7.58 1.91 0.65
CA GLU A 51 6.73 2.84 1.38
C GLU A 51 5.93 2.09 2.44
N PRO A 52 6.34 2.14 3.73
CA PRO A 52 5.70 1.41 4.82
C PRO A 52 4.56 2.22 5.47
N GLY A 53 3.87 1.59 6.45
CA GLY A 53 2.93 2.28 7.33
C GLY A 53 1.59 2.63 6.68
N ILE A 54 1.21 1.88 5.65
CA ILE A 54 -0.05 2.07 4.93
C ILE A 54 -1.14 1.25 5.62
N LEU A 55 -2.30 1.85 5.85
CA LEU A 55 -3.47 1.19 6.42
C LEU A 55 -4.42 0.67 5.33
N ASP A 56 -4.45 1.37 4.20
CA ASP A 56 -5.32 1.04 3.06
C ASP A 56 -4.75 1.63 1.76
N VAL A 57 -5.12 1.06 0.60
CA VAL A 57 -4.88 1.63 -0.73
C VAL A 57 -6.24 1.99 -1.33
N ASP A 58 -6.34 3.07 -2.09
CA ASP A 58 -7.60 3.39 -2.78
C ASP A 58 -7.90 2.31 -3.82
N GLU A 59 -9.10 1.74 -3.82
CA GLU A 59 -9.52 0.70 -4.75
C GLU A 59 -9.34 1.12 -6.22
N ASN A 60 -9.54 2.42 -6.52
CA ASN A 60 -9.36 2.95 -7.87
C ASN A 60 -7.89 2.92 -8.30
N ALA A 61 -6.94 2.79 -7.36
CA ALA A 61 -5.52 2.75 -7.62
C ALA A 61 -4.94 1.33 -7.61
N GLU A 62 -5.70 0.33 -7.15
CA GLU A 62 -5.23 -1.06 -7.05
C GLU A 62 -4.89 -1.71 -8.39
N HIS A 63 -5.49 -1.25 -9.50
CA HIS A 63 -5.15 -1.74 -10.84
C HIS A 63 -3.69 -1.46 -11.25
N LEU A 64 -2.99 -0.60 -10.50
CA LEU A 64 -1.57 -0.30 -10.67
C LEU A 64 -0.66 -1.29 -9.92
N LEU A 65 -1.23 -2.17 -9.09
CA LEU A 65 -0.50 -3.15 -8.30
C LEU A 65 -0.39 -4.48 -9.04
N GLU A 66 0.75 -5.16 -8.85
CA GLU A 66 0.99 -6.51 -9.37
C GLU A 66 0.13 -7.56 -8.64
N ASN A 67 -0.23 -7.30 -7.39
CA ASN A 67 -1.05 -8.17 -6.56
C ASN A 67 -2.16 -7.38 -5.84
N THR A 68 -3.14 -8.11 -5.30
CA THR A 68 -4.33 -7.50 -4.70
C THR A 68 -4.09 -7.06 -3.26
N VAL A 69 -4.77 -5.99 -2.85
CA VAL A 69 -4.87 -5.65 -1.42
C VAL A 69 -5.79 -6.68 -0.74
N PRO A 70 -5.43 -7.21 0.44
CA PRO A 70 -6.36 -8.04 1.21
C PRO A 70 -7.54 -7.21 1.70
N ARG A 71 -8.74 -7.58 1.27
CA ARG A 71 -10.00 -6.87 1.53
C ARG A 71 -10.96 -7.71 2.36
N THR A 72 -11.78 -7.05 3.16
CA THR A 72 -13.02 -7.60 3.74
C THR A 72 -14.14 -7.61 2.69
N GLU A 73 -15.29 -8.22 3.00
CA GLU A 73 -16.43 -8.32 2.06
C GLU A 73 -17.00 -6.95 1.65
N ASP A 74 -16.84 -5.93 2.49
CA ASP A 74 -17.32 -4.56 2.25
C ASP A 74 -16.31 -3.65 1.52
N GLY A 75 -15.16 -4.19 1.11
CA GLY A 75 -14.11 -3.44 0.40
C GLY A 75 -13.11 -2.72 1.32
N THR A 76 -13.25 -2.81 2.64
CA THR A 76 -12.25 -2.25 3.57
C THR A 76 -10.95 -3.08 3.52
N SER A 77 -9.78 -2.44 3.65
CA SER A 77 -8.55 -3.23 3.84
C SER A 77 -8.61 -3.99 5.15
N VAL A 78 -8.22 -5.27 5.15
CA VAL A 78 -8.15 -6.10 6.36
C VAL A 78 -7.23 -5.49 7.43
N VAL A 79 -6.25 -4.69 7.02
CA VAL A 79 -5.38 -3.97 7.96
C VAL A 79 -6.14 -2.86 8.67
N LEU A 80 -6.88 -2.03 7.93
CA LEU A 80 -7.66 -0.94 8.49
C LEU A 80 -8.80 -1.47 9.36
N ASP A 81 -9.53 -2.48 8.88
CA ASP A 81 -10.64 -3.13 9.59
C ASP A 81 -10.24 -3.55 11.01
N ARG A 82 -9.08 -4.19 11.16
CA ARG A 82 -8.55 -4.64 12.47
C ARG A 82 -8.16 -3.51 13.44
N LEU A 83 -8.09 -2.27 12.98
CA LEU A 83 -7.79 -1.10 13.80
C LEU A 83 -9.04 -0.29 14.14
N LEU A 84 -10.15 -0.52 13.42
CA LEU A 84 -11.42 0.10 13.76
C LEU A 84 -11.95 -0.52 15.07
N PRO A 85 -12.54 0.29 15.96
CA PRO A 85 -13.27 -0.26 17.09
C PRO A 85 -14.50 -1.03 16.61
N ASP A 86 -14.85 -2.08 17.34
CA ASP A 86 -16.10 -2.86 17.14
C ASP A 86 -17.36 -1.98 17.22
#